data_AF-A0A6G1R287-F1
#
_entry.id   AF-A0A6G1R287-F1
#
_cell.length_a   1.000
_cell.length_b   1.000
_cell.length_c   1.000
_cell.angle_alpha   90.00
_cell.angle_beta   90.00
_cell.angle_gamma   90.00
#
_symmetry.space_group_name_H-M   'P 1'
#
loop_
_entity.id
_entity.type
_entity.pdbx_description
1 polymer ?
#
loop_
_entity_poly.entity_id
_entity_poly.type
_entity_poly.pdbx_seq_one_letter_code
_entity_poly.pdbx_strand_id
1 'polypeptide(L)'
;FTFMVAENTEIAKQWVEGLGSIIHNFRANNVSPMTCLKKHWMKLAFLTNTNGKIPVRSITRTFASGKTEKVIFQALKELGLPSGKNDEIEPAAFTYEKFYELTQKICPRTDIEDLFKKINGDKTDYLTVDQLVSFLNEHQRDPRLNEILFPFYDTKRAMQIIETYEPDEDLKSKGVISSDGFCRYLMSDENAPVFLDRLELYQEMDHPLAHYFISSSHNTYLTGRQFGGKSSVEMYRQVLLAGCRCVELDCWDGKGEDQEPIITHGKAMCTDILFKDVIQAIKETAFVTSEYPVILSFENHCSKYQQYKMSKYCEDLFGDLLLKQP
;
A
#
# COMPACT_ATOMS: atom_id res chain seq x y z
N PHE A 1 17.21 3.76 -7.83
CA PHE A 1 16.70 3.07 -9.02
C PHE A 1 17.53 1.82 -9.25
N THR A 2 16.87 0.69 -9.53
CA THR A 2 17.56 -0.56 -9.91
C THR A 2 17.45 -0.68 -11.41
N PHE A 3 18.58 -0.69 -12.12
CA PHE A 3 18.62 -0.89 -13.56
C PHE A 3 18.77 -2.39 -13.85
N MET A 4 17.90 -2.92 -14.71
CA MET A 4 17.91 -4.32 -15.13
C MET A 4 17.97 -4.37 -16.65
N VAL A 5 18.67 -5.38 -17.19
CA VAL A 5 18.78 -5.63 -18.62
C VAL A 5 18.23 -7.02 -18.89
N ALA A 6 17.20 -7.11 -19.73
CA ALA A 6 16.66 -8.38 -20.18
C ALA A 6 17.43 -8.90 -21.41
N GLU A 7 17.36 -10.20 -21.66
CA GLU A 7 17.99 -10.82 -22.83
C GLU A 7 17.38 -10.33 -24.15
N ASN A 8 16.10 -9.96 -24.14
CA ASN A 8 15.40 -9.41 -25.29
C ASN A 8 14.25 -8.49 -24.85
N THR A 9 13.68 -7.77 -25.83
CA THR A 9 12.59 -6.81 -25.64
C THR A 9 11.31 -7.45 -25.13
N GLU A 10 11.02 -8.69 -25.52
CA GLU A 10 9.80 -9.40 -25.11
C GLU A 10 9.85 -9.72 -23.61
N ILE A 11 10.98 -10.22 -23.11
CA ILE A 11 11.18 -10.48 -21.68
C ILE A 11 11.10 -9.17 -20.88
N ALA A 12 11.72 -8.09 -21.37
CA ALA A 12 11.62 -6.78 -20.71
C ALA A 12 10.17 -6.33 -20.58
N LYS A 13 9.37 -6.48 -21.65
CA LYS A 13 7.96 -6.13 -21.67
C LYS A 13 7.15 -6.97 -20.69
N GLN A 14 7.35 -8.29 -20.67
CA GLN A 14 6.68 -9.18 -19.72
C GLN A 14 6.99 -8.83 -18.26
N TRP A 15 8.23 -8.47 -17.94
CA TRP A 15 8.58 -8.00 -16.60
C TRP A 15 7.91 -6.69 -16.23
N VAL A 16 7.88 -5.73 -17.16
CA VAL A 16 7.23 -4.43 -16.94
C VAL A 16 5.72 -4.61 -16.72
N GLU A 17 5.05 -5.41 -17.54
CA GLU A 17 3.62 -5.69 -17.41
C GLU A 17 3.31 -6.48 -16.13
N GLY A 18 4.10 -7.53 -15.85
CA GLY A 18 3.95 -8.35 -14.65
C GLY A 18 4.14 -7.55 -13.36
N LEU A 19 5.24 -6.80 -13.25
CA LEU A 19 5.48 -5.93 -12.09
C LEU A 19 4.46 -4.80 -12.01
N GLY A 20 4.05 -4.24 -13.15
CA GLY A 20 2.99 -3.23 -13.25
C GLY A 20 1.69 -3.73 -12.63
N SER A 21 1.25 -4.94 -12.95
CA SER A 21 0.03 -5.53 -12.39
C SER A 21 0.06 -5.66 -10.86
N ILE A 22 1.24 -5.90 -10.29
CA ILE A 22 1.42 -6.01 -8.84
C ILE A 22 1.44 -4.64 -8.18
N ILE A 23 2.14 -3.67 -8.77
CA ILE A 23 2.29 -2.31 -8.23
C ILE A 23 0.95 -1.56 -8.24
N HIS A 24 0.11 -1.77 -9.26
CA HIS A 24 -1.21 -1.15 -9.38
C HIS A 24 -2.32 -1.93 -8.64
N ASN A 25 -1.99 -2.98 -7.88
CA ASN A 25 -2.97 -3.69 -7.07
C ASN A 25 -3.23 -2.92 -5.76
N PHE A 26 -4.24 -2.05 -5.77
CA PHE A 26 -4.60 -1.23 -4.61
C PHE A 26 -5.02 -2.05 -3.38
N ARG A 27 -5.60 -3.25 -3.58
CA ARG A 27 -5.92 -4.16 -2.47
C ARG A 27 -4.65 -4.70 -1.81
N ALA A 28 -3.58 -4.93 -2.58
CA ALA A 28 -2.30 -5.37 -2.04
C ALA A 28 -1.63 -4.31 -1.13
N ASN A 29 -2.02 -3.04 -1.24
CA ASN A 29 -1.58 -1.96 -0.35
C ASN A 29 -2.40 -1.86 0.95
N ASN A 30 -3.56 -2.52 1.02
CA ASN A 30 -4.50 -2.44 2.14
C ASN A 30 -4.83 -3.83 2.70
N VAL A 31 -3.87 -4.74 2.68
CA VAL A 31 -4.06 -6.13 3.13
C VAL A 31 -4.27 -6.23 4.64
N SER A 32 -5.06 -7.22 5.05
CA SER A 32 -5.28 -7.54 6.47
C SER A 32 -4.01 -7.79 7.29
N PRO A 33 -4.07 -7.59 8.62
CA PRO A 33 -2.98 -7.95 9.53
C PRO A 33 -2.49 -9.39 9.36
N MET A 34 -3.40 -10.35 9.12
CA MET A 34 -3.07 -11.75 8.86
C MET A 34 -2.22 -11.90 7.58
N THR A 35 -2.56 -11.19 6.51
CA THR A 35 -1.77 -11.20 5.27
C THR A 35 -0.42 -10.51 5.45
N CYS A 36 -0.35 -9.45 6.26
CA CYS A 36 0.92 -8.83 6.65
C CYS A 36 1.85 -9.82 7.38
N LEU A 37 1.31 -10.67 8.27
CA LEU A 37 2.08 -11.74 8.91
C LEU A 37 2.57 -12.77 7.90
N LYS A 38 1.70 -13.23 6.99
CA LYS A 38 2.09 -14.14 5.89
C LYS A 38 3.24 -13.56 5.05
N LYS A 39 3.19 -12.27 4.71
CA LYS A 39 4.27 -11.59 3.97
C LYS A 39 5.60 -11.61 4.73
N HIS A 40 5.58 -11.42 6.04
CA HIS A 40 6.79 -11.50 6.87
C HIS A 40 7.35 -12.93 6.93
N TRP A 41 6.47 -13.92 7.09
CA TRP A 41 6.84 -15.33 7.01
C TRP A 41 7.48 -15.67 5.67
N MET A 42 6.84 -15.31 4.55
CA MET A 42 7.38 -15.53 3.20
C MET A 42 8.76 -14.89 3.03
N LYS A 43 8.93 -13.65 3.50
CA LYS A 43 10.24 -12.98 3.47
C LYS A 43 11.30 -13.77 4.22
N LEU A 44 10.99 -14.30 5.41
CA LEU A 44 11.92 -15.13 6.16
C LEU A 44 12.21 -16.46 5.46
N ALA A 45 11.19 -17.08 4.89
CA ALA A 45 11.31 -18.34 4.15
C ALA A 45 12.11 -18.22 2.85
N PHE A 46 12.07 -17.06 2.18
CA PHE A 46 12.81 -16.80 0.94
C PHE A 46 14.23 -16.27 1.18
N LEU A 47 14.53 -15.67 2.34
CA LEU A 47 15.87 -15.19 2.69
C LEU A 47 16.74 -16.30 3.27
N THR A 48 16.94 -17.35 2.49
CA THR A 48 17.79 -18.49 2.86
C THR A 48 19.28 -18.15 2.71
N ASN A 49 20.12 -18.88 3.44
CA ASN A 49 21.58 -18.86 3.22
C ASN A 49 21.98 -19.62 1.94
N THR A 50 23.28 -19.74 1.70
CA THR A 50 23.86 -20.50 0.57
C THR A 50 23.50 -21.98 0.59
N ASN A 51 23.09 -22.52 1.74
CA ASN A 51 22.68 -23.92 1.89
C ASN A 51 21.16 -24.11 1.66
N GLY A 52 20.43 -23.04 1.31
CA GLY A 52 18.97 -23.09 1.14
C GLY A 52 18.18 -23.19 2.44
N LYS A 53 18.81 -22.91 3.59
CA LYS A 53 18.17 -22.97 4.92
C LYS A 53 17.92 -21.59 5.50
N ILE A 54 16.96 -21.50 6.42
CA ILE A 54 16.58 -20.25 7.09
C ILE A 54 17.50 -20.06 8.32
N PRO A 55 18.34 -19.02 8.37
CA PRO A 55 19.19 -18.77 9.53
C PRO A 55 18.35 -18.32 10.73
N VAL A 56 18.56 -18.91 11.92
CA VAL A 56 17.85 -18.48 13.14
C VAL A 56 18.10 -17.00 13.45
N ARG A 57 19.28 -16.46 13.12
CA ARG A 57 19.59 -15.02 13.27
C ARG A 57 18.65 -14.10 12.48
N SER A 58 18.14 -14.55 11.33
CA SER A 58 17.18 -13.77 10.54
C SER A 58 15.85 -13.62 11.28
N ILE A 59 15.44 -14.68 12.00
CA ILE A 59 14.25 -14.68 12.86
C ILE A 59 14.48 -13.78 14.07
N THR A 60 15.62 -13.90 14.78
CA THR A 60 15.88 -13.06 15.96
C THR A 60 15.91 -11.58 15.61
N ARG A 61 16.51 -11.20 14.47
CA ARG A 61 16.52 -9.80 13.99
C ARG A 61 15.11 -9.26 13.72
N THR A 62 14.19 -10.12 13.30
CA THR A 62 12.80 -9.72 13.01
C THR A 62 12.05 -9.28 14.27
N PHE A 63 12.33 -9.91 15.42
CA PHE A 63 11.66 -9.61 16.69
C PHE A 63 12.53 -8.77 17.67
N ALA A 64 13.71 -8.34 17.24
CA ALA A 64 14.71 -7.69 18.10
C ALA A 64 14.27 -6.34 18.70
N SER A 65 13.27 -5.68 18.09
CA SER A 65 12.73 -4.40 18.60
C SER A 65 11.84 -4.56 19.84
N GLY A 66 11.28 -5.74 20.08
CA GLY A 66 10.29 -5.96 21.14
C GLY A 66 10.70 -6.95 22.23
N LYS A 67 11.63 -7.88 21.93
CA LYS A 67 12.06 -8.93 22.87
C LYS A 67 13.55 -9.23 22.74
N THR A 68 14.13 -9.74 23.82
CA THR A 68 15.54 -10.15 23.83
C THR A 68 15.74 -11.45 23.05
N GLU A 69 16.94 -11.66 22.49
CA GLU A 69 17.26 -12.89 21.75
C GLU A 69 17.00 -14.16 22.57
N LYS A 70 17.22 -14.11 23.90
CA LYS A 70 16.97 -15.23 24.80
C LYS A 70 15.50 -15.68 24.80
N VAL A 71 14.57 -14.74 24.79
CA VAL A 71 13.12 -15.04 24.73
C VAL A 71 12.77 -15.68 23.40
N ILE A 72 13.35 -15.18 22.30
CA ILE A 72 13.10 -15.69 20.95
C ILE A 72 13.63 -17.13 20.82
N PHE A 73 14.85 -17.42 21.30
CA PHE A 73 15.39 -18.78 21.30
C PHE A 73 14.55 -19.74 22.15
N GLN A 74 14.08 -19.29 23.31
CA GLN A 74 13.20 -20.11 24.15
C GLN A 74 11.87 -20.42 23.44
N ALA A 75 11.26 -19.43 22.78
CA ALA A 75 10.04 -19.63 22.01
C ALA A 75 10.25 -20.61 20.84
N LEU A 76 11.36 -20.50 20.10
CA LEU A 76 11.72 -21.46 19.04
C LEU A 76 11.86 -22.88 19.58
N LYS A 77 12.55 -23.04 20.72
CA LYS A 77 12.74 -24.33 21.38
C LYS A 77 11.42 -24.97 21.78
N GLU A 78 10.49 -24.19 22.35
CA GLU A 78 9.15 -24.67 22.73
C GLU A 78 8.30 -25.10 21.54
N LEU A 79 8.56 -24.54 20.36
CA LEU A 79 7.89 -24.92 19.12
C LEU A 79 8.56 -26.11 18.40
N GLY A 80 9.62 -26.66 18.98
CA GLY A 80 10.40 -27.77 18.39
C GLY A 80 11.28 -27.34 17.23
N LEU A 81 11.59 -26.04 17.10
CA LEU A 81 12.44 -25.50 16.06
C LEU A 81 13.90 -25.36 16.54
N PRO A 82 14.89 -25.43 15.62
CA PRO A 82 16.26 -25.09 15.94
C PRO A 82 16.35 -23.69 16.56
N SER A 83 17.06 -23.58 17.68
CA SER A 83 17.03 -22.40 18.55
C SER A 83 18.41 -21.85 18.91
N GLY A 84 19.48 -22.47 18.45
CA GLY A 84 20.84 -21.97 18.62
C GLY A 84 21.11 -20.74 17.75
N LYS A 85 22.01 -19.87 18.22
CA LYS A 85 22.36 -18.62 17.52
C LYS A 85 22.92 -18.83 16.11
N ASN A 86 23.49 -20.00 15.82
CA ASN A 86 24.06 -20.35 14.52
C ASN A 86 23.29 -21.50 13.86
N ASP A 87 22.14 -21.86 14.40
CA ASP A 87 21.33 -22.93 13.85
C ASP A 87 20.62 -22.46 12.59
N GLU A 88 20.20 -23.43 11.79
CA GLU A 88 19.53 -23.26 10.53
C GLU A 88 18.26 -24.11 10.53
N ILE A 89 17.17 -23.58 9.98
CA ILE A 89 15.87 -24.25 9.93
C ILE A 89 15.59 -24.67 8.48
N GLU A 90 15.14 -25.91 8.30
CA GLU A 90 14.64 -26.39 7.01
C GLU A 90 13.36 -25.62 6.63
N PRO A 91 13.23 -25.07 5.41
CA PRO A 91 12.04 -24.33 5.01
C PRO A 91 10.74 -25.10 5.22
N ALA A 92 10.76 -26.42 4.98
CA ALA A 92 9.60 -27.29 5.19
C ALA A 92 9.16 -27.40 6.66
N ALA A 93 10.09 -27.22 7.62
CA ALA A 93 9.78 -27.22 9.04
C ALA A 93 9.26 -25.87 9.54
N PHE A 94 9.51 -24.79 8.81
CA PHE A 94 9.07 -23.43 9.15
C PHE A 94 7.81 -23.05 8.38
N THR A 95 6.72 -23.77 8.64
CA THR A 95 5.41 -23.48 8.03
C THR A 95 4.83 -22.15 8.53
N TYR A 96 3.80 -21.65 7.84
CA TYR A 96 3.12 -20.43 8.27
C TYR A 96 2.53 -20.58 9.68
N GLU A 97 1.94 -21.73 9.98
CA GLU A 97 1.37 -22.07 11.28
C GLU A 97 2.44 -22.02 12.38
N LYS A 98 3.64 -22.56 12.12
CA LYS A 98 4.76 -22.44 13.06
C LYS A 98 5.21 -21.00 13.28
N PHE A 99 5.22 -20.19 12.22
CA PHE A 99 5.49 -18.77 12.35
C PHE A 99 4.39 -18.04 13.14
N TYR A 100 3.11 -18.33 12.89
CA TYR A 100 2.00 -17.74 13.61
C TYR A 100 2.05 -18.09 15.11
N GLU A 101 2.26 -19.37 15.47
CA GLU A 101 2.49 -19.81 16.85
C GLU A 101 3.66 -19.06 17.51
N LEU A 102 4.75 -18.85 16.76
CA LEU A 102 5.90 -18.06 17.22
C LEU A 102 5.51 -16.61 17.50
N THR A 103 4.72 -15.97 16.64
CA THR A 103 4.27 -14.60 16.87
C THR A 103 3.40 -14.49 18.12
N GLN A 104 2.49 -15.44 18.35
CA GLN A 104 1.65 -15.46 19.55
C GLN A 104 2.47 -15.67 20.83
N LYS A 105 3.52 -16.51 20.80
CA LYS A 105 4.42 -16.70 21.95
C LYS A 105 5.27 -15.47 22.27
N ILE A 106 5.81 -14.80 21.23
CA ILE A 106 6.72 -13.66 21.41
C ILE A 106 5.93 -12.39 21.76
N CYS A 107 4.81 -12.16 21.07
CA CYS A 107 3.97 -10.98 21.17
C CYS A 107 2.50 -11.41 21.36
N PRO A 108 2.13 -11.95 22.53
CA PRO A 108 0.76 -12.37 22.79
C PRO A 108 -0.20 -11.20 22.68
N ARG A 109 -1.37 -11.44 22.09
CA ARG A 109 -2.45 -10.46 21.94
C ARG A 109 -3.34 -10.43 23.18
N THR A 110 -2.77 -10.03 24.31
CA THR A 110 -3.48 -9.94 25.59
C THR A 110 -4.69 -8.99 25.52
N ASP A 111 -4.62 -7.98 24.65
CA ASP A 111 -5.72 -7.07 24.34
C ASP A 111 -6.94 -7.79 23.72
N ILE A 112 -6.70 -8.76 22.84
CA ILE A 112 -7.77 -9.60 22.27
C ILE A 112 -8.26 -10.61 23.29
N GLU A 113 -7.37 -11.19 24.11
CA GLU A 113 -7.76 -12.11 25.19
C GLU A 113 -8.70 -11.42 26.20
N ASP A 114 -8.39 -10.18 26.59
CA ASP A 114 -9.22 -9.40 27.50
C ASP A 114 -10.59 -9.05 26.88
N LEU A 115 -10.62 -8.71 25.58
CA LEU A 115 -11.87 -8.50 24.85
C LEU A 115 -12.71 -9.79 24.78
N PHE A 116 -12.07 -10.91 24.46
CA PHE A 116 -12.71 -12.22 24.38
C PHE A 116 -13.36 -12.60 25.71
N LYS A 117 -12.62 -12.45 26.82
CA LYS A 117 -13.11 -12.65 28.18
C LYS A 117 -14.30 -11.76 28.52
N LYS A 118 -14.24 -10.49 28.12
CA LYS A 118 -15.34 -9.53 28.32
C LYS A 118 -16.63 -9.94 27.60
N ILE A 119 -16.54 -10.43 26.36
CA ILE A 119 -17.70 -10.91 25.59
C ILE A 119 -18.24 -12.20 26.20
N ASN A 120 -17.35 -13.08 26.66
CA ASN A 120 -17.74 -14.36 27.21
C ASN A 120 -18.28 -14.26 28.66
N GLY A 121 -17.84 -13.25 29.40
CA GLY A 121 -18.08 -13.11 30.84
C GLY A 121 -17.33 -14.13 31.69
N ASP A 122 -16.14 -14.58 31.25
CA ASP A 122 -15.28 -15.58 31.92
C ASP A 122 -15.97 -16.92 32.26
N LYS A 123 -16.97 -17.33 31.48
CA LYS A 123 -17.77 -18.53 31.75
C LYS A 123 -17.20 -19.81 31.12
N THR A 124 -16.52 -19.69 29.99
CA THR A 124 -16.05 -20.80 29.16
C THR A 124 -14.74 -20.42 28.46
N ASP A 125 -14.15 -21.34 27.70
CA ASP A 125 -12.95 -21.07 26.88
C ASP A 125 -13.29 -20.77 25.40
N TYR A 126 -14.57 -20.57 25.09
CA TYR A 126 -15.10 -20.36 23.73
C TYR A 126 -16.24 -19.32 23.71
N LEU A 127 -16.50 -18.71 22.56
CA LEU A 127 -17.72 -17.95 22.31
C LEU A 127 -18.73 -18.81 21.54
N THR A 128 -19.99 -18.72 21.93
CA THR A 128 -21.12 -19.30 21.22
C THR A 128 -21.50 -18.47 19.99
N VAL A 129 -22.27 -19.06 19.07
CA VAL A 129 -22.81 -18.34 17.90
C VAL A 129 -23.57 -17.09 18.31
N ASP A 130 -24.45 -17.18 19.32
CA ASP A 130 -25.27 -16.04 19.75
C ASP A 130 -24.42 -14.90 20.33
N GLN A 131 -23.38 -15.23 21.10
CA GLN A 131 -22.43 -14.23 21.60
C GLN A 131 -21.67 -13.56 20.45
N LEU A 132 -21.26 -14.33 19.44
CA LEU A 132 -20.58 -13.80 18.26
C LEU A 132 -21.53 -12.90 17.45
N VAL A 133 -22.78 -13.30 17.23
CA VAL A 133 -23.80 -12.48 16.55
C VAL A 133 -24.04 -11.17 17.30
N SER A 134 -24.16 -11.21 18.63
CA SER A 134 -24.30 -10.01 19.48
C SER A 134 -23.10 -9.09 19.28
N PHE A 135 -21.88 -9.61 19.40
CA PHE A 135 -20.65 -8.84 19.21
C PHE A 135 -20.58 -8.17 17.82
N LEU A 136 -20.90 -8.91 16.76
CA LEU A 136 -20.85 -8.39 15.39
C LEU A 136 -21.84 -7.23 15.19
N ASN A 137 -23.07 -7.36 15.71
CA ASN A 137 -24.12 -6.37 15.52
C ASN A 137 -24.02 -5.17 16.48
N GLU A 138 -23.53 -5.36 17.70
CA GLU A 138 -23.48 -4.32 18.73
C GLU A 138 -22.15 -3.56 18.76
N HIS A 139 -21.06 -4.20 18.32
CA HIS A 139 -19.70 -3.63 18.43
C HIS A 139 -18.95 -3.47 17.12
N GLN A 140 -19.18 -4.33 16.12
CA GLN A 140 -18.46 -4.24 14.83
C GLN A 140 -19.25 -3.49 13.76
N ARG A 141 -20.58 -3.50 13.84
CA ARG A 141 -21.43 -2.78 12.90
C ARG A 141 -21.36 -1.27 13.12
N ASP A 142 -21.18 -0.52 12.04
CA ASP A 142 -21.40 0.93 12.04
C ASP A 142 -22.91 1.22 12.13
N PRO A 143 -23.40 1.88 13.20
CA PRO A 143 -24.82 2.14 13.42
C PRO A 143 -25.44 3.11 12.40
N ARG A 144 -24.62 3.78 11.58
CA ARG A 144 -25.10 4.70 10.53
C ARG A 144 -25.53 3.97 9.26
N LEU A 145 -25.20 2.68 9.13
CA LEU A 145 -25.48 1.91 7.92
C LEU A 145 -26.96 1.53 7.84
N ASN A 146 -27.51 1.64 6.63
CA ASN A 146 -28.88 1.23 6.36
C ASN A 146 -29.03 -0.30 6.51
N GLU A 147 -30.05 -0.74 7.24
CA GLU A 147 -30.27 -2.15 7.59
C GLU A 147 -30.72 -3.02 6.40
N ILE A 148 -31.28 -2.42 5.35
CA ILE A 148 -31.69 -3.15 4.15
C ILE A 148 -30.49 -3.39 3.23
N LEU A 149 -29.64 -2.36 3.05
CA LEU A 149 -28.44 -2.45 2.24
C LEU A 149 -27.31 -3.23 2.93
N PHE A 150 -27.23 -3.10 4.26
CA PHE A 150 -26.25 -3.77 5.11
C PHE A 150 -27.00 -4.53 6.21
N PRO A 151 -27.52 -5.74 5.92
CA PRO A 151 -28.29 -6.52 6.88
C PRO A 151 -27.46 -6.86 8.13
N PHE A 152 -28.16 -7.08 9.24
CA PHE A 152 -27.55 -7.57 10.47
C PHE A 152 -26.92 -8.94 10.25
N TYR A 153 -25.87 -9.21 11.00
CA TYR A 153 -25.29 -10.54 11.10
C TYR A 153 -26.30 -11.50 11.72
N ASP A 154 -26.42 -12.68 11.15
CA ASP A 154 -27.27 -13.76 11.63
C ASP A 154 -26.44 -14.98 12.02
N THR A 155 -27.11 -16.00 12.58
CA THR A 155 -26.51 -17.27 12.98
C THR A 155 -25.74 -17.92 11.83
N LYS A 156 -26.26 -17.82 10.59
CA LYS A 156 -25.64 -18.41 9.42
C LYS A 156 -24.30 -17.73 9.11
N ARG A 157 -24.25 -16.40 9.15
CA ARG A 157 -23.02 -15.64 8.91
C ARG A 157 -22.00 -15.87 10.03
N ALA A 158 -22.43 -15.92 11.28
CA ALA A 158 -21.56 -16.25 12.39
C ALA A 158 -20.96 -17.66 12.25
N MET A 159 -21.76 -18.68 11.87
CA MET A 159 -21.23 -20.03 11.61
C MET A 159 -20.18 -20.06 10.49
N GLN A 160 -20.35 -19.29 9.42
CA GLN A 160 -19.33 -19.19 8.36
C GLN A 160 -18.00 -18.64 8.86
N ILE A 161 -18.05 -17.64 9.76
CA ILE A 161 -16.85 -17.10 10.41
C ILE A 161 -16.16 -18.20 11.23
N ILE A 162 -16.92 -18.97 12.01
CA ILE A 162 -16.39 -20.08 12.81
C ILE A 162 -15.74 -21.14 11.89
N GLU A 163 -16.44 -21.59 10.85
CA GLU A 163 -15.93 -22.56 9.88
C GLU A 163 -14.62 -22.13 9.21
N THR A 164 -14.48 -20.82 8.96
CA THR A 164 -13.33 -20.25 8.25
C THR A 164 -12.13 -20.03 9.17
N TYR A 165 -12.34 -19.53 10.39
CA TYR A 165 -11.27 -19.02 11.23
C TYR A 165 -10.94 -19.90 12.44
N GLU A 166 -11.83 -20.79 12.87
CA GLU A 166 -11.55 -21.71 13.98
C GLU A 166 -10.57 -22.81 13.55
N PRO A 167 -9.37 -22.91 14.16
CA PRO A 167 -8.41 -23.95 13.84
C PRO A 167 -8.77 -25.34 14.40
N ASP A 168 -9.51 -25.41 15.51
CA ASP A 168 -9.86 -26.68 16.15
C ASP A 168 -11.14 -27.28 15.53
N GLU A 169 -11.01 -28.46 14.93
CA GLU A 169 -12.11 -29.13 14.23
C GLU A 169 -13.24 -29.58 15.19
N ASP A 170 -12.93 -29.90 16.45
CA ASP A 170 -13.95 -30.26 17.44
C ASP A 170 -14.76 -29.03 17.85
N LEU A 171 -14.12 -27.87 18.04
CA LEU A 171 -14.81 -26.62 18.33
C LEU A 171 -15.64 -26.14 17.14
N LYS A 172 -15.08 -26.25 15.93
CA LYS A 172 -15.79 -25.95 14.67
C LYS A 172 -17.05 -26.79 14.52
N SER A 173 -16.97 -28.11 14.75
CA SER A 173 -18.12 -29.01 14.68
C SER A 173 -19.22 -28.69 15.70
N LYS A 174 -18.86 -28.08 16.83
CA LYS A 174 -19.78 -27.63 17.89
C LYS A 174 -20.34 -26.22 17.63
N GLY A 175 -19.90 -25.53 16.58
CA GLY A 175 -20.32 -24.17 16.27
C GLY A 175 -19.87 -23.15 17.33
N VAL A 176 -18.67 -23.34 17.89
CA VAL A 176 -18.09 -22.41 18.87
C VAL A 176 -16.70 -21.96 18.43
N ILE A 177 -16.29 -20.76 18.85
CA ILE A 177 -15.01 -20.16 18.45
C ILE A 177 -14.11 -19.92 19.66
N SER A 178 -12.87 -20.37 19.56
CA SER A 178 -11.82 -20.17 20.55
C SER A 178 -11.26 -18.74 20.51
N SER A 179 -10.45 -18.38 21.51
CA SER A 179 -9.73 -17.10 21.49
C SER A 179 -8.76 -17.00 20.30
N ASP A 180 -8.18 -18.11 19.82
CA ASP A 180 -7.31 -18.09 18.64
C ASP A 180 -8.13 -17.90 17.36
N GLY A 181 -9.24 -18.63 17.20
CA GLY A 181 -10.16 -18.44 16.08
C GLY A 181 -10.70 -17.01 16.00
N PHE A 182 -11.07 -16.43 17.15
CA PHE A 182 -11.53 -15.05 17.24
C PHE A 182 -10.44 -14.03 16.88
N CYS A 183 -9.20 -14.26 17.35
CA CYS A 183 -8.04 -13.44 16.97
C CYS A 183 -7.80 -13.48 15.46
N ARG A 184 -7.88 -14.68 14.84
CA ARG A 184 -7.74 -14.86 13.39
C ARG A 184 -8.81 -14.10 12.61
N TYR A 185 -10.07 -14.13 13.07
CA TYR A 185 -11.17 -13.35 12.48
C TYR A 185 -10.89 -11.85 12.56
N LEU A 186 -10.55 -11.31 13.75
CA LEU A 186 -10.28 -9.87 13.93
C LEU A 186 -9.10 -9.38 13.09
N MET A 187 -8.16 -10.25 12.78
CA MET A 187 -6.98 -9.96 11.95
C MET A 187 -7.20 -10.22 10.45
N SER A 188 -8.41 -10.60 10.03
CA SER A 188 -8.75 -10.95 8.65
C SER A 188 -9.30 -9.78 7.84
N ASP A 189 -9.43 -9.97 6.52
CA ASP A 189 -10.05 -8.99 5.62
C ASP A 189 -11.56 -8.83 5.85
N GLU A 190 -12.22 -9.79 6.53
CA GLU A 190 -13.64 -9.65 6.90
C GLU A 190 -13.86 -8.65 8.04
N ASN A 191 -12.82 -8.34 8.81
CA ASN A 191 -12.86 -7.36 9.89
C ASN A 191 -12.03 -6.12 9.56
N ALA A 192 -11.96 -5.75 8.28
CA ALA A 192 -11.26 -4.57 7.82
C ALA A 192 -11.87 -3.29 8.43
N PRO A 193 -11.05 -2.29 8.82
CA PRO A 193 -11.56 -1.03 9.38
C PRO A 193 -12.22 -0.13 8.33
N VAL A 194 -12.19 -0.52 7.06
CA VAL A 194 -12.73 0.20 5.91
C VAL A 194 -13.44 -0.77 4.97
N PHE A 195 -14.34 -0.23 4.17
CA PHE A 195 -14.97 -0.95 3.06
C PHE A 195 -13.95 -1.21 1.96
N LEU A 196 -13.55 -2.48 1.77
CA LEU A 196 -12.50 -2.85 0.81
C LEU A 196 -12.89 -2.59 -0.65
N ASP A 197 -14.18 -2.62 -0.97
CA ASP A 197 -14.74 -2.25 -2.27
C ASP A 197 -14.67 -0.75 -2.56
N ARG A 198 -14.54 0.09 -1.51
CA ARG A 198 -14.37 1.55 -1.63
C ARG A 198 -12.92 2.01 -1.68
N LEU A 199 -11.98 1.08 -1.72
CA LEU A 199 -10.56 1.37 -1.99
C LEU A 199 -10.30 1.59 -3.48
N GLU A 200 -11.15 1.02 -4.33
CA GLU A 200 -11.17 1.27 -5.77
C GLU A 200 -12.13 2.42 -6.09
N LEU A 201 -12.13 2.88 -7.34
CA LEU A 201 -13.04 3.94 -7.78
C LEU A 201 -14.51 3.49 -7.66
N TYR A 202 -15.25 4.09 -6.74
CA TYR A 202 -16.67 3.82 -6.51
C TYR A 202 -17.57 5.07 -6.64
N GLN A 203 -16.96 6.24 -6.81
CA GLN A 203 -17.67 7.52 -6.90
C GLN A 203 -18.21 7.72 -8.31
N GLU A 204 -19.30 8.47 -8.44
CA GLU A 204 -19.80 8.91 -9.75
C GLU A 204 -18.82 9.94 -10.33
N MET A 205 -18.36 9.71 -11.56
CA MET A 205 -17.33 10.52 -12.23
C MET A 205 -17.85 11.35 -13.41
N ASP A 206 -19.17 11.45 -13.54
CA ASP A 206 -19.87 12.15 -14.64
C ASP A 206 -20.41 13.54 -14.26
N HIS A 207 -20.14 14.01 -13.03
CA HIS A 207 -20.54 15.37 -12.62
C HIS A 207 -19.61 16.43 -13.24
N PRO A 208 -20.01 17.71 -13.23
CA PRO A 208 -19.11 18.80 -13.62
C PRO A 208 -17.82 18.81 -12.80
N LEU A 209 -16.69 19.17 -13.42
CA LEU A 209 -15.36 19.18 -12.77
C LEU A 209 -15.33 19.97 -11.45
N ALA A 210 -16.11 21.05 -11.36
CA ALA A 210 -16.21 21.90 -10.17
C ALA A 210 -16.82 21.20 -8.93
N HIS A 211 -17.36 19.98 -9.06
CA HIS A 211 -17.93 19.21 -7.96
C HIS A 211 -16.90 18.30 -7.27
N TYR A 212 -15.69 18.20 -7.82
CA TYR A 212 -14.66 17.30 -7.31
C TYR A 212 -13.55 18.06 -6.59
N PHE A 213 -13.06 17.47 -5.50
CA PHE A 213 -11.75 17.86 -4.96
C PHE A 213 -10.66 17.25 -5.82
N ILE A 214 -9.74 18.10 -6.31
CA ILE A 214 -8.67 17.70 -7.22
C ILE A 214 -7.34 17.76 -6.46
N SER A 215 -6.65 16.62 -6.37
CA SER A 215 -5.30 16.56 -5.80
C SER A 215 -4.36 17.45 -6.61
N SER A 216 -3.79 18.48 -5.96
CA SER A 216 -3.08 19.58 -6.62
C SER A 216 -1.73 19.85 -5.95
N SER A 217 -0.72 20.13 -6.75
CA SER A 217 0.66 20.40 -6.33
C SER A 217 1.02 21.85 -6.64
N HIS A 218 1.70 22.49 -5.69
CA HIS A 218 2.21 23.86 -5.82
C HIS A 218 3.73 23.84 -5.91
N ASN A 219 4.31 24.64 -6.81
CA ASN A 219 5.72 24.65 -7.19
C ASN A 219 6.27 23.22 -7.39
N THR A 220 5.59 22.44 -8.23
CA THR A 220 5.82 21.00 -8.40
C THR A 220 7.28 20.65 -8.73
N TYR A 221 8.01 21.56 -9.38
CA TYR A 221 9.40 21.37 -9.74
C TYR A 221 10.37 21.35 -8.54
N LEU A 222 10.03 21.96 -7.39
CA LEU A 222 10.93 22.07 -6.23
C LEU A 222 10.99 20.79 -5.39
N THR A 223 12.19 20.31 -5.09
CA THR A 223 12.40 19.13 -4.23
C THR A 223 12.67 19.48 -2.76
N GLY A 224 12.52 20.75 -2.38
CA GLY A 224 12.95 21.22 -1.06
C GLY A 224 12.57 22.67 -0.78
N ARG A 225 13.54 23.47 -0.37
CA ARG A 225 13.32 24.86 0.07
C ARG A 225 12.84 25.75 -1.08
N GLN A 226 11.99 26.73 -0.74
CA GLN A 226 11.55 27.77 -1.68
C GLN A 226 12.69 28.69 -2.13
N PHE A 227 13.76 28.80 -1.35
CA PHE A 227 14.95 29.60 -1.69
C PHE A 227 16.20 28.73 -1.67
N GLY A 228 17.03 28.85 -2.71
CA GLY A 228 18.23 28.02 -2.89
C GLY A 228 17.93 26.53 -3.09
N GLY A 229 16.68 26.20 -3.47
CA GLY A 229 16.21 24.84 -3.67
C GLY A 229 16.67 24.23 -4.98
N LYS A 230 16.59 22.90 -5.07
CA LYS A 230 16.80 22.19 -6.34
C LYS A 230 15.46 22.01 -7.03
N SER A 231 15.44 22.31 -8.32
CA SER A 231 14.36 21.97 -9.24
C SER A 231 14.66 20.61 -9.89
N SER A 232 13.65 19.79 -10.11
CA SER A 232 13.80 18.45 -10.69
C SER A 232 12.65 18.07 -11.62
N VAL A 233 13.00 17.60 -12.81
CA VAL A 233 12.05 16.98 -13.75
C VAL A 233 11.40 15.75 -13.13
N GLU A 234 12.16 14.99 -12.34
CA GLU A 234 11.67 13.76 -11.71
C GLU A 234 10.53 14.02 -10.71
N MET A 235 10.44 15.23 -10.15
CA MET A 235 9.38 15.54 -9.20
C MET A 235 8.00 15.53 -9.87
N TYR A 236 7.89 15.94 -11.14
CA TYR A 236 6.65 15.82 -11.89
C TYR A 236 6.22 14.36 -12.07
N ARG A 237 7.17 13.47 -12.38
CA ARG A 237 6.89 12.02 -12.46
C ARG A 237 6.34 11.49 -11.15
N GLN A 238 7.03 11.75 -10.05
CA GLN A 238 6.65 11.25 -8.73
C GLN A 238 5.30 11.80 -8.27
N VAL A 239 5.02 13.09 -8.49
CA VAL A 239 3.77 13.73 -8.10
C VAL A 239 2.58 13.18 -8.90
N LEU A 240 2.74 12.97 -10.21
CA LEU A 240 1.70 12.35 -11.04
C LEU A 240 1.48 10.88 -10.68
N LEU A 241 2.55 10.11 -10.46
CA LEU A 241 2.48 8.72 -10.00
C LEU A 241 1.80 8.60 -8.62
N ALA A 242 1.96 9.58 -7.74
CA ALA A 242 1.24 9.64 -6.47
C ALA A 242 -0.27 9.98 -6.61
N GLY A 243 -0.76 10.22 -7.83
CA GLY A 243 -2.17 10.48 -8.12
C GLY A 243 -2.55 11.96 -8.18
N CYS A 244 -1.59 12.88 -8.11
CA CYS A 244 -1.86 14.31 -8.30
C CYS A 244 -2.36 14.60 -9.72
N ARG A 245 -3.36 15.48 -9.86
CA ARG A 245 -4.03 15.81 -11.13
C ARG A 245 -3.90 17.29 -11.52
N CYS A 246 -3.25 18.11 -10.70
CA CYS A 246 -2.92 19.50 -11.06
C CYS A 246 -1.47 19.79 -10.67
N VAL A 247 -0.64 20.18 -11.64
CA VAL A 247 0.78 20.47 -11.43
C VAL A 247 1.12 21.86 -11.93
N GLU A 248 2.06 22.52 -11.25
CA GLU A 248 2.43 23.91 -11.50
C GLU A 248 3.77 24.02 -12.23
N LEU A 249 3.83 24.93 -13.22
CA LEU A 249 4.98 25.17 -14.08
C LEU A 249 5.31 26.67 -14.14
N ASP A 250 6.34 27.08 -13.39
CA ASP A 250 6.84 28.46 -13.38
C ASP A 250 7.79 28.67 -14.55
N CYS A 251 7.27 29.16 -15.66
CA CYS A 251 7.97 29.22 -16.94
C CYS A 251 8.71 30.57 -17.09
N TRP A 252 10.01 30.51 -17.34
CA TRP A 252 10.87 31.68 -17.52
C TRP A 252 11.68 31.60 -18.82
N ASP A 253 12.05 32.75 -19.37
CA ASP A 253 12.96 32.82 -20.52
C ASP A 253 14.32 32.20 -20.16
N GLY A 254 14.75 31.19 -20.91
CA GLY A 254 16.12 30.71 -20.83
C GLY A 254 17.09 31.65 -21.53
N LYS A 255 18.27 31.82 -20.93
CA LYS A 255 19.32 32.76 -21.39
C LYS A 255 20.40 32.12 -22.25
N GLY A 256 20.30 30.82 -22.54
CA GLY A 256 21.24 30.12 -23.41
C GLY A 256 21.11 30.55 -24.87
N GLU A 257 22.12 30.20 -25.68
CA GLU A 257 22.16 30.54 -27.12
C GLU A 257 20.94 29.99 -27.87
N ASP A 258 20.47 28.79 -27.50
CA ASP A 258 19.31 28.14 -28.09
C ASP A 258 17.95 28.72 -27.63
N GLN A 259 17.96 29.64 -26.65
CA GLN A 259 16.76 30.28 -26.08
C GLN A 259 15.69 29.23 -25.71
N GLU A 260 16.10 28.20 -24.98
CA GLU A 260 15.19 27.16 -24.47
C GLU A 260 14.43 27.65 -23.22
N PRO A 261 13.09 27.57 -23.18
CA PRO A 261 12.33 27.91 -21.99
C PRO A 261 12.69 27.00 -20.82
N ILE A 262 12.75 27.59 -19.63
CA ILE A 262 13.13 26.90 -18.39
C ILE A 262 12.01 26.97 -17.36
N ILE A 263 12.08 26.09 -16.37
CA ILE A 263 11.26 26.15 -15.16
C ILE A 263 12.15 26.36 -13.94
N THR A 264 11.80 27.34 -13.12
CA THR A 264 12.53 27.71 -11.89
C THR A 264 11.69 28.63 -11.01
N HIS A 265 12.05 28.75 -9.74
CA HIS A 265 11.45 29.74 -8.85
C HIS A 265 12.16 31.09 -9.03
N GLY A 266 11.46 32.03 -9.66
CA GLY A 266 12.01 33.34 -10.05
C GLY A 266 12.68 34.07 -8.90
N LYS A 267 13.90 34.59 -9.14
CA LYS A 267 14.68 35.40 -8.17
C LYS A 267 15.01 34.69 -6.84
N ALA A 268 14.76 33.38 -6.73
CA ALA A 268 14.93 32.62 -5.48
C ALA A 268 16.22 31.78 -5.40
N MET A 269 17.14 31.95 -6.36
CA MET A 269 18.40 31.18 -6.48
C MET A 269 18.20 29.66 -6.55
N CYS A 270 17.08 29.19 -7.10
CA CYS A 270 16.86 27.77 -7.35
C CYS A 270 17.58 27.33 -8.63
N THR A 271 17.78 26.02 -8.79
CA THR A 271 18.34 25.48 -10.05
C THR A 271 17.28 25.48 -11.15
N ASP A 272 17.72 25.54 -12.40
CA ASP A 272 16.83 25.55 -13.56
C ASP A 272 16.70 24.14 -14.16
N ILE A 273 15.53 23.83 -14.70
CA ILE A 273 15.28 22.62 -15.51
C ILE A 273 14.63 23.03 -16.83
N LEU A 274 14.83 22.24 -17.88
CA LEU A 274 14.26 22.55 -19.20
C LEU A 274 12.75 22.28 -19.21
N PHE A 275 11.99 23.22 -19.77
CA PHE A 275 10.55 23.07 -19.97
C PHE A 275 10.21 21.82 -20.79
N LYS A 276 10.96 21.58 -21.88
CA LYS A 276 10.79 20.42 -22.76
C LYS A 276 10.86 19.09 -22.00
N ASP A 277 11.84 18.96 -21.10
CA ASP A 277 12.04 17.73 -20.33
C ASP A 277 10.90 17.51 -19.32
N VAL A 278 10.37 18.60 -18.75
CA VAL A 278 9.18 18.55 -17.87
C VAL A 278 7.95 18.09 -18.64
N ILE A 279 7.68 18.64 -19.83
CA ILE A 279 6.54 18.21 -20.66
C ILE A 279 6.66 16.74 -21.05
N GLN A 280 7.86 16.28 -21.42
CA GLN A 280 8.13 14.87 -21.71
C GLN A 280 7.87 13.98 -20.49
N ALA A 281 8.34 14.39 -19.30
CA ALA A 281 8.11 13.65 -18.06
C ALA A 281 6.62 13.57 -17.66
N ILE A 282 5.88 14.67 -17.86
CA ILE A 282 4.43 14.70 -17.64
C ILE A 282 3.74 13.71 -18.59
N LYS A 283 4.07 13.74 -19.89
CA LYS A 283 3.51 12.80 -20.88
C LYS A 283 3.70 11.34 -20.46
N GLU A 284 4.88 10.99 -19.98
CA GLU A 284 5.24 9.63 -19.59
C GLU A 284 4.43 9.11 -18.38
N THR A 285 3.96 10.00 -17.50
CA THR A 285 3.44 9.61 -16.18
C THR A 285 2.04 10.11 -15.87
N ALA A 286 1.48 11.04 -16.66
CA ALA A 286 0.18 11.66 -16.45
C ALA A 286 -0.93 10.62 -16.22
N PHE A 287 -0.92 9.54 -17.00
CA PHE A 287 -2.01 8.55 -17.01
C PHE A 287 -1.60 7.15 -16.52
N VAL A 288 -0.45 7.02 -15.84
CA VAL A 288 0.02 5.71 -15.35
C VAL A 288 -0.83 5.20 -14.19
N THR A 289 -1.16 6.07 -13.24
CA THR A 289 -1.90 5.68 -12.02
C THR A 289 -3.36 6.12 -12.00
N SER A 290 -3.78 6.97 -12.95
CA SER A 290 -5.15 7.46 -13.06
C SER A 290 -5.44 7.94 -14.47
N GLU A 291 -6.59 7.55 -15.02
CA GLU A 291 -7.05 7.90 -16.37
C GLU A 291 -7.71 9.29 -16.43
N TYR A 292 -7.95 9.92 -15.27
CA TYR A 292 -8.63 11.21 -15.15
C TYR A 292 -7.75 12.39 -15.59
N PRO A 293 -8.37 13.49 -16.05
CA PRO A 293 -7.65 14.61 -16.66
C PRO A 293 -6.59 15.22 -15.74
N VAL A 294 -5.52 15.72 -16.36
CA VAL A 294 -4.45 16.46 -15.70
C VAL A 294 -4.51 17.94 -16.09
N ILE A 295 -4.42 18.81 -15.10
CA ILE A 295 -4.39 20.27 -15.24
C ILE A 295 -2.94 20.74 -15.12
N LEU A 296 -2.51 21.54 -16.10
CA LEU A 296 -1.21 22.20 -16.08
C LEU A 296 -1.42 23.67 -15.72
N SER A 297 -1.02 24.07 -14.51
CA SER A 297 -1.06 25.44 -14.04
C SER A 297 0.20 26.17 -14.51
N PHE A 298 0.07 26.97 -15.56
CA PHE A 298 1.19 27.74 -16.12
C PHE A 298 1.31 29.11 -15.44
N GLU A 299 2.42 29.34 -14.74
CA GLU A 299 2.84 30.68 -14.33
C GLU A 299 3.84 31.21 -15.38
N ASN A 300 3.38 32.06 -16.29
CA ASN A 300 4.13 32.40 -17.51
C ASN A 300 4.85 33.75 -17.45
N HIS A 301 6.19 33.71 -17.48
CA HIS A 301 7.08 34.88 -17.56
C HIS A 301 7.92 34.92 -18.83
N CYS A 302 7.62 34.09 -19.82
CA CYS A 302 8.37 33.99 -21.07
C CYS A 302 8.04 35.11 -22.06
N SER A 303 9.01 35.48 -22.88
CA SER A 303 8.84 36.30 -24.08
C SER A 303 7.94 35.61 -25.12
N LYS A 304 7.33 36.38 -26.04
CA LYS A 304 6.49 35.82 -27.12
C LYS A 304 7.18 34.74 -27.94
N TYR A 305 8.49 34.88 -28.17
CA TYR A 305 9.27 33.89 -28.92
C TYR A 305 9.36 32.56 -28.17
N GLN A 306 9.70 32.58 -26.87
CA GLN A 306 9.78 31.34 -26.09
C GLN A 306 8.39 30.78 -25.74
N GLN A 307 7.35 31.61 -25.61
CA GLN A 307 5.96 31.15 -25.51
C GLN A 307 5.54 30.32 -26.75
N TYR A 308 5.95 30.73 -27.95
CA TYR A 308 5.70 29.95 -29.17
C TYR A 308 6.41 28.59 -29.11
N LYS A 309 7.67 28.54 -28.62
CA LYS A 309 8.38 27.27 -28.40
C LYS A 309 7.67 26.38 -27.38
N MET A 310 7.21 26.94 -26.25
CA MET A 310 6.45 26.19 -25.25
C MET A 310 5.17 25.59 -25.84
N SER A 311 4.40 26.39 -26.59
CA SER A 311 3.19 25.92 -27.29
C SER A 311 3.52 24.77 -28.25
N LYS A 312 4.61 24.87 -29.02
CA LYS A 312 5.05 23.80 -29.92
C LYS A 312 5.42 22.53 -29.17
N TYR A 313 6.15 22.63 -28.06
CA TYR A 313 6.46 21.47 -27.23
C TYR A 313 5.21 20.80 -26.66
N CYS A 314 4.22 21.56 -26.19
CA CYS A 314 2.95 20.99 -25.75
C CYS A 314 2.23 20.26 -26.90
N GLU A 315 2.12 20.87 -28.07
CA GLU A 315 1.48 20.26 -29.25
C GLU A 315 2.19 18.98 -29.71
N ASP A 316 3.52 19.05 -29.87
CA ASP A 316 4.31 17.96 -30.44
C ASP A 316 4.45 16.78 -29.46
N LEU A 317 4.63 17.07 -28.16
CA LEU A 317 4.86 16.04 -27.16
C LEU A 317 3.54 15.43 -26.67
N PHE A 318 2.55 16.23 -26.27
CA PHE A 318 1.29 15.67 -25.79
C PHE A 318 0.42 15.11 -26.92
N GLY A 319 0.49 15.68 -28.13
CA GLY A 319 -0.30 15.22 -29.27
C GLY A 319 -1.80 15.22 -28.95
N ASP A 320 -2.43 14.06 -29.07
CA ASP A 320 -3.87 13.88 -28.83
C ASP A 320 -4.28 13.98 -27.36
N LEU A 321 -3.33 13.87 -26.43
CA LEU A 321 -3.59 14.07 -24.99
C LEU A 321 -3.86 15.55 -24.65
N LEU A 322 -3.49 16.48 -25.54
CA LEU A 322 -3.74 17.90 -25.35
C LEU A 322 -5.13 18.27 -25.85
N LEU A 323 -6.02 18.62 -24.92
CA LEU A 323 -7.33 19.17 -25.24
C LEU A 323 -7.18 20.60 -25.80
N LYS A 324 -7.26 20.72 -27.13
CA LYS A 324 -7.08 22.00 -27.86
C LYS A 324 -8.39 22.71 -28.19
N GLN A 325 -9.48 21.96 -28.25
CA GLN A 325 -10.81 22.46 -28.63
C GLN A 325 -11.85 21.93 -27.63
N PRO A 326 -12.93 22.69 -27.36
CA PRO A 326 -14.00 22.29 -26.44
C PRO A 326 -14.74 21.02 -26.84
#